data_AF-A0A285MY45-F1
#
_entry.id   AF-A0A285MY45-F1
#
_cell.length_a   1.000
_cell.length_b   1.000
_cell.length_c   1.000
_cell.angle_alpha   90.00
_cell.angle_beta   90.00
_cell.angle_gamma   90.00
#
_symmetry.space_group_name_H-M   'P 1'
#
loop_
_entity.id
_entity.type
_entity.pdbx_description
1 polymer ?
#
loop_
_entity_poly.entity_id
_entity_poly.type
_entity_poly.pdbx_seq_one_letter_code
_entity_poly.pdbx_strand_id
1 'polypeptide(L)'
;MKKLRKAFTPILLVLLTTAVAAQETFYDTFSSVSYSNSNGTQNWATTPWNESGDDNSASSGYIRITGNELRFSYIWTETIVRSADLSSYSAATLSFDWRTSSLEAGETLLVEVSDDGSSYNPLVTLSGSTSGSFSQDITAYISATTTIRFIKGGGNWSGNDDQVFIDDVQITAISAPDSDGDGITDDVDIDDDNDGLTDDEEYCTTLNVAFFGSSNAGTRSTTFTHTDTGFLKLDFATLDNSFQLNINATTIHNSILEFENGALGVGEIYTLFQSDNAFISAPWVANTNGLPRIRVIIDENGNVTIYGTRAPGSTALEVMHAQGGVAFNTINWIPGNNNSFTVVNQDGPGPESMNGSVYVSAICDSDGDGLDNNLDLDSDNDGIFDLVEGGALDVSGVNDVNNDGIIDGVATAFGANGLFSSVENNDFIYADLTFTILDSDSDNDYDPYEIDADGDTCYDVDEAGYTDFDSDGILGTGVPTIDVNGLVTSGTDGYTTPDDANGNSTYDYREVLTSAITAQPSDAQTCPGCSATFSVTATNTDTYLWQLFNGSTWDDLSDGGMYSGTSTNTLLITSPTPAINGAQFRVLVSNFASSCTSTASNTVTLTLVVNTVITNRNITFRIDKN
;
A
#
# COMPACT_ATOMS: atom_id res chain seq x y z
N MET A 1 -58.74 -10.59 -1.66
CA MET A 1 -57.65 -11.46 -1.21
C MET A 1 -56.35 -10.93 -1.82
N LYS A 2 -55.60 -10.12 -1.06
CA LYS A 2 -54.27 -9.61 -1.47
C LYS A 2 -53.25 -10.74 -1.33
N LYS A 3 -52.56 -11.11 -2.41
CA LYS A 3 -51.38 -11.98 -2.35
C LYS A 3 -50.16 -11.09 -2.12
N LEU A 4 -49.55 -11.17 -0.93
CA LEU A 4 -48.21 -10.65 -0.69
C LEU A 4 -47.22 -11.51 -1.49
N ARG A 5 -46.45 -10.89 -2.39
CA ARG A 5 -45.19 -11.45 -2.87
C ARG A 5 -44.12 -11.04 -1.85
N LYS A 6 -43.50 -12.01 -1.18
CA LYS A 6 -42.31 -11.78 -0.37
C LYS A 6 -41.16 -11.51 -1.32
N ALA A 7 -40.51 -10.37 -1.17
CA ALA A 7 -39.21 -10.11 -1.76
C ALA A 7 -38.20 -11.09 -1.14
N PHE A 8 -37.49 -11.83 -2.00
CA PHE A 8 -36.30 -12.57 -1.62
C PHE A 8 -35.15 -11.57 -1.79
N THR A 9 -34.60 -11.07 -0.69
CA THR A 9 -33.32 -10.38 -0.70
C THR A 9 -32.25 -11.47 -0.77
N PRO A 10 -31.39 -11.53 -1.80
CA PRO A 10 -30.22 -12.39 -1.73
C PRO A 10 -29.30 -11.80 -0.66
N ILE A 11 -29.00 -12.59 0.37
CA ILE A 11 -27.89 -12.31 1.26
C ILE A 11 -26.67 -12.74 0.46
N LEU A 12 -25.91 -11.76 -0.05
CA LEU A 12 -24.58 -11.96 -0.60
C LEU A 12 -23.73 -12.49 0.56
N LEU A 13 -23.35 -13.75 0.46
CA LEU A 13 -22.33 -14.33 1.33
C LEU A 13 -21.01 -13.96 0.65
N VAL A 14 -20.46 -12.80 1.02
CA VAL A 14 -19.06 -12.45 0.72
C VAL A 14 -18.24 -13.56 1.37
N LEU A 15 -17.67 -14.42 0.53
CA LEU A 15 -16.67 -15.37 0.99
C LEU A 15 -15.40 -14.53 1.10
N LEU A 16 -15.25 -13.83 2.23
CA LEU A 16 -14.01 -13.16 2.58
C LEU A 16 -12.96 -14.28 2.68
N THR A 17 -12.18 -14.49 1.64
CA THR A 17 -10.96 -15.29 1.71
C THR A 17 -9.94 -14.43 2.39
N THR A 18 -10.09 -14.25 3.70
CA THR A 18 -8.98 -13.78 4.54
C THR A 18 -7.80 -14.68 4.21
N ALA A 19 -6.65 -14.11 3.86
CA ALA A 19 -5.38 -14.82 3.87
C ALA A 19 -5.28 -15.51 5.23
N VAL A 20 -5.55 -16.83 5.26
CA VAL A 20 -5.44 -17.58 6.49
C VAL A 20 -3.95 -17.81 6.64
N ALA A 21 -3.29 -16.97 7.44
CA ALA A 21 -1.89 -17.14 7.82
C ALA A 21 -1.64 -18.63 8.09
N ALA A 22 -0.70 -19.21 7.33
CA ALA A 22 -0.57 -20.64 7.23
C ALA A 22 -0.09 -21.19 8.58
N GLN A 23 -0.92 -22.04 9.19
CA GLN A 23 -0.53 -22.72 10.42
C GLN A 23 0.41 -23.88 10.11
N GLU A 24 1.62 -23.81 10.65
CA GLU A 24 2.64 -24.85 10.53
C GLU A 24 2.98 -25.49 11.88
N THR A 25 3.59 -26.67 11.85
CA THR A 25 3.88 -27.45 13.05
C THR A 25 5.28 -28.04 13.03
N PHE A 26 5.99 -27.87 14.15
CA PHE A 26 7.19 -28.62 14.51
C PHE A 26 6.78 -29.63 15.55
N TYR A 27 6.70 -30.92 15.18
CA TYR A 27 6.02 -31.91 16.01
C TYR A 27 6.85 -33.18 16.17
N ASP A 28 6.84 -33.76 17.36
CA ASP A 28 7.41 -35.08 17.65
C ASP A 28 6.49 -35.88 18.57
N THR A 29 5.96 -36.95 17.99
CA THR A 29 5.10 -37.95 18.67
C THR A 29 5.90 -39.01 19.41
N PHE A 30 7.23 -38.95 19.36
CA PHE A 30 8.16 -39.98 19.81
C PHE A 30 7.82 -41.40 19.32
N SER A 31 7.10 -41.50 18.19
CA SER A 31 6.63 -42.75 17.59
C SER A 31 7.77 -43.63 17.05
N SER A 32 8.98 -43.09 16.99
CA SER A 32 10.21 -43.83 16.78
C SER A 32 11.21 -43.55 17.89
N VAL A 33 12.03 -44.55 18.24
CA VAL A 33 13.14 -44.40 19.19
C VAL A 33 14.30 -43.68 18.49
N SER A 34 14.12 -42.38 18.24
CA SER A 34 15.04 -41.52 17.52
C SER A 34 14.91 -40.06 17.97
N TYR A 35 16.04 -39.41 18.25
CA TYR A 35 16.09 -37.99 18.57
C TYR A 35 15.97 -37.07 17.35
N SER A 36 16.05 -37.62 16.14
CA SER A 36 15.85 -36.89 14.89
C SER A 36 14.41 -37.00 14.35
N ASN A 37 13.48 -37.63 15.09
CA ASN A 37 12.13 -37.83 14.60
C ASN A 37 11.40 -36.49 14.41
N SER A 38 10.75 -36.30 13.27
CA SER A 38 9.90 -35.13 12.99
C SER A 38 8.60 -35.61 12.38
N ASN A 39 7.47 -35.19 12.95
CA ASN A 39 6.12 -35.55 12.54
C ASN A 39 5.28 -34.34 12.13
N GLY A 40 5.86 -33.14 12.18
CA GLY A 40 5.18 -31.89 11.82
C GLY A 40 5.14 -31.64 10.31
N THR A 41 4.49 -30.54 9.92
CA THR A 41 4.57 -30.01 8.55
C THR A 41 5.97 -29.46 8.27
N GLN A 42 6.66 -29.01 9.32
CA GLN A 42 8.04 -28.54 9.27
C GLN A 42 8.98 -29.47 10.04
N ASN A 43 10.26 -29.41 9.67
CA ASN A 43 11.31 -30.09 10.40
C ASN A 43 11.80 -29.22 11.55
N TRP A 44 12.05 -29.83 12.70
CA TRP A 44 12.89 -29.21 13.72
C TRP A 44 14.26 -28.81 13.15
N ALA A 45 14.96 -27.89 13.83
CA ALA A 45 16.29 -27.47 13.42
C ALA A 45 17.21 -28.69 13.20
N THR A 46 18.23 -28.54 12.37
CA THR A 46 19.11 -29.64 11.93
C THR A 46 19.76 -30.43 13.08
N THR A 47 19.81 -29.84 14.28
CA THR A 47 20.25 -30.53 15.50
C THR A 47 19.08 -31.34 16.10
N PRO A 48 19.23 -32.68 16.23
CA PRO A 48 18.20 -33.50 16.88
C PRO A 48 18.03 -33.13 18.36
N TRP A 49 17.07 -33.75 19.06
CA TRP A 49 17.08 -33.70 20.52
C TRP A 49 18.49 -34.01 21.04
N ASN A 50 18.99 -33.14 21.92
CA ASN A 50 20.36 -33.22 22.38
C ASN A 50 20.41 -33.19 23.90
N GLU A 51 21.05 -34.21 24.46
CA GLU A 51 21.23 -34.34 25.89
C GLU A 51 22.54 -33.70 26.35
N SER A 52 22.54 -33.26 27.60
CA SER A 52 23.76 -32.93 28.33
C SER A 52 23.68 -33.55 29.72
N GLY A 53 24.80 -34.10 30.20
CA GLY A 53 24.83 -34.85 31.46
C GLY A 53 24.46 -36.33 31.35
N ASP A 54 24.08 -36.83 30.17
CA ASP A 54 23.71 -38.23 29.91
C ASP A 54 24.46 -38.82 28.70
N ASP A 55 23.98 -39.93 28.12
CA ASP A 55 24.61 -40.68 27.03
C ASP A 55 24.25 -40.24 25.61
N ASN A 56 23.34 -39.26 25.46
CA ASN A 56 22.84 -38.73 24.20
C ASN A 56 22.26 -39.81 23.26
N SER A 57 21.57 -40.79 23.84
CA SER A 57 21.01 -41.94 23.12
C SER A 57 19.52 -42.07 23.35
N ALA A 58 18.74 -41.96 22.27
CA ALA A 58 17.27 -42.12 22.32
C ALA A 58 16.78 -43.46 22.92
N SER A 59 17.63 -44.48 23.01
CA SER A 59 17.27 -45.84 23.45
C SER A 59 17.83 -46.26 24.81
N SER A 60 18.74 -45.48 25.40
CA SER A 60 19.46 -45.80 26.64
C SER A 60 19.60 -44.55 27.52
N GLY A 61 20.23 -44.65 28.69
CA GLY A 61 20.34 -43.49 29.58
C GLY A 61 19.13 -43.23 30.48
N TYR A 62 19.25 -42.11 31.19
CA TYR A 62 18.32 -41.57 32.17
C TYR A 62 17.18 -40.80 31.51
N ILE A 63 17.48 -40.14 30.39
CA ILE A 63 16.51 -39.60 29.45
C ILE A 63 16.48 -40.53 28.22
N ARG A 64 15.31 -41.07 27.87
CA ARG A 64 15.17 -41.93 26.67
C ARG A 64 13.73 -42.10 26.22
N ILE A 65 13.56 -42.48 24.96
CA ILE A 65 12.25 -42.82 24.41
C ILE A 65 11.88 -44.26 24.80
N THR A 66 10.72 -44.44 25.42
CA THR A 66 10.16 -45.76 25.75
C THR A 66 8.65 -45.72 25.70
N GLY A 67 8.03 -46.72 25.06
CA GLY A 67 6.57 -46.77 24.96
C GLY A 67 5.97 -45.60 24.17
N ASN A 68 6.73 -45.04 23.23
CA ASN A 68 6.41 -43.83 22.46
C ASN A 68 6.36 -42.54 23.29
N GLU A 69 6.98 -42.50 24.47
CA GLU A 69 7.08 -41.29 25.28
C GLU A 69 8.56 -41.01 25.61
N LEU A 70 8.94 -39.73 25.69
CA LEU A 70 10.23 -39.31 26.23
C LEU A 70 10.21 -39.44 27.76
N ARG A 71 10.93 -40.41 28.31
CA ARG A 71 10.99 -40.68 29.75
C ARG A 71 12.25 -40.08 30.38
N PHE A 72 12.05 -39.42 31.51
CA PHE A 72 13.08 -38.94 32.45
C PHE A 72 13.08 -39.81 33.71
N SER A 73 14.25 -40.16 34.24
CA SER A 73 14.43 -40.91 35.50
C SER A 73 15.83 -40.70 36.06
N TYR A 74 16.01 -40.60 37.39
CA TYR A 74 17.31 -40.33 38.03
C TYR A 74 18.01 -39.05 37.53
N ILE A 75 17.30 -37.93 37.56
CA ILE A 75 17.80 -36.64 37.08
C ILE A 75 18.55 -35.88 38.19
N TRP A 76 19.85 -35.66 37.99
CA TRP A 76 20.78 -34.86 38.81
C TRP A 76 21.31 -33.63 38.07
N THR A 77 21.81 -33.82 36.86
CA THR A 77 22.39 -32.76 36.01
C THR A 77 21.96 -32.87 34.56
N GLU A 78 21.19 -33.90 34.25
CA GLU A 78 20.75 -34.26 32.92
C GLU A 78 19.73 -33.25 32.41
N THR A 79 19.91 -32.86 31.16
CA THR A 79 19.03 -31.95 30.43
C THR A 79 18.85 -32.47 29.03
N ILE A 80 17.71 -32.19 28.41
CA ILE A 80 17.53 -32.38 26.97
C ILE A 80 16.93 -31.13 26.36
N VAL A 81 17.43 -30.77 25.18
CA VAL A 81 16.99 -29.58 24.44
C VAL A 81 16.57 -29.95 23.02
N ARG A 82 15.72 -29.11 22.44
CA ARG A 82 15.41 -29.13 21.01
C ARG A 82 15.12 -27.73 20.50
N SER A 83 15.55 -27.46 19.27
CA SER A 83 15.40 -26.15 18.64
C SER A 83 14.51 -26.22 17.40
N ALA A 84 13.74 -25.16 17.18
CA ALA A 84 13.04 -24.87 15.94
C ALA A 84 13.56 -23.52 15.41
N ASP A 85 13.63 -23.40 14.09
CA ASP A 85 13.84 -22.11 13.46
C ASP A 85 12.45 -21.49 13.28
N LEU A 86 12.17 -20.45 14.06
CA LEU A 86 10.88 -19.78 14.03
C LEU A 86 10.98 -18.37 13.41
N SER A 87 12.11 -17.98 12.81
CA SER A 87 12.33 -16.57 12.44
C SER A 87 11.36 -16.02 11.40
N SER A 88 10.65 -16.86 10.66
CA SER A 88 9.67 -16.48 9.62
C SER A 88 8.21 -16.60 10.09
N TYR A 89 7.95 -16.63 11.40
CA TYR A 89 6.61 -16.80 11.96
C TYR A 89 6.26 -15.62 12.87
N SER A 90 5.00 -15.21 12.84
CA SER A 90 4.47 -14.08 13.62
C SER A 90 3.93 -14.50 14.99
N ALA A 91 3.58 -15.78 15.15
CA ALA A 91 3.11 -16.33 16.42
C ALA A 91 3.50 -17.78 16.61
N ALA A 92 3.71 -18.19 17.86
CA ALA A 92 4.09 -19.56 18.19
C ALA A 92 3.50 -20.03 19.53
N THR A 93 3.00 -21.26 19.57
CA THR A 93 2.48 -21.92 20.78
C THR A 93 3.19 -23.26 20.99
N LEU A 94 3.81 -23.44 22.16
CA LEU A 94 4.35 -24.72 22.60
C LEU A 94 3.26 -25.53 23.30
N SER A 95 3.12 -26.79 22.93
CA SER A 95 2.26 -27.75 23.60
C SER A 95 2.90 -29.13 23.71
N PHE A 96 2.48 -29.90 24.71
CA PHE A 96 2.86 -31.31 24.89
C PHE A 96 1.94 -31.98 25.92
N ASP A 97 1.86 -33.30 25.84
CA ASP A 97 1.24 -34.14 26.85
C ASP A 97 2.28 -34.63 27.87
N TRP A 98 1.87 -34.81 29.11
CA TRP A 98 2.78 -35.23 30.17
C TRP A 98 2.11 -36.07 31.26
N ARG A 99 2.93 -36.90 31.90
CA ARG A 99 2.59 -37.57 33.15
C ARG A 99 3.81 -37.75 34.05
N THR A 100 3.60 -37.57 35.35
CA THR A 100 4.60 -37.76 36.40
C THR A 100 4.25 -39.00 37.24
N SER A 101 5.29 -39.68 37.72
CA SER A 101 5.21 -40.78 38.68
C SER A 101 6.05 -40.41 39.88
N SER A 102 5.44 -40.44 41.06
CA SER A 102 6.08 -40.31 42.38
C SER A 102 7.09 -39.16 42.57
N LEU A 103 7.02 -38.04 41.84
CA LEU A 103 7.94 -36.92 42.11
C LEU A 103 7.69 -36.35 43.51
N GLU A 104 8.64 -36.56 44.43
CA GLU A 104 8.52 -36.22 45.84
C GLU A 104 8.67 -34.70 46.06
N ALA A 105 8.44 -34.24 47.29
CA ALA A 105 8.50 -32.82 47.60
C ALA A 105 9.91 -32.25 47.36
N GLY A 106 10.04 -31.46 46.28
CA GLY A 106 11.29 -30.86 45.84
C GLY A 106 11.81 -31.45 44.54
N GLU A 107 11.35 -32.62 44.11
CA GLU A 107 11.68 -33.20 42.80
C GLU A 107 10.66 -32.70 41.78
N THR A 108 11.13 -31.98 40.78
CA THR A 108 10.28 -31.41 39.74
C THR A 108 10.98 -31.43 38.40
N LEU A 109 10.21 -31.47 37.30
CA LEU A 109 10.71 -31.19 35.95
C LEU A 109 10.30 -29.77 35.59
N LEU A 110 11.26 -28.92 35.28
CA LEU A 110 11.08 -27.58 34.76
C LEU A 110 11.20 -27.62 33.24
N VAL A 111 10.24 -27.00 32.58
CA VAL A 111 10.26 -26.76 31.14
C VAL A 111 10.54 -25.28 30.91
N GLU A 112 11.49 -25.00 30.04
CA GLU A 112 11.95 -23.64 29.75
C GLU A 112 12.03 -23.42 28.24
N VAL A 113 11.99 -22.15 27.84
CA VAL A 113 12.19 -21.70 26.46
C VAL A 113 13.26 -20.63 26.39
N SER A 114 13.89 -20.50 25.24
CA SER A 114 14.98 -19.57 24.96
C SER A 114 14.90 -19.11 23.51
N ASP A 115 15.17 -17.84 23.28
CA ASP A 115 15.27 -17.14 22.00
C ASP A 115 16.72 -17.06 21.47
N ASP A 116 17.72 -17.31 22.32
CA ASP A 116 19.15 -17.29 21.96
C ASP A 116 19.83 -18.68 22.06
N GLY A 117 19.08 -19.70 22.49
CA GLY A 117 19.55 -21.05 22.78
C GLY A 117 20.38 -21.18 24.07
N SER A 118 20.55 -20.11 24.85
CA SER A 118 21.52 -20.01 25.94
C SER A 118 20.93 -19.49 27.26
N SER A 119 20.04 -18.50 27.18
CA SER A 119 19.32 -17.85 28.26
C SER A 119 17.88 -18.38 28.29
N TYR A 120 17.53 -19.08 29.37
CA TYR A 120 16.28 -19.84 29.44
C TYR A 120 15.30 -19.22 30.43
N ASN A 121 14.03 -19.17 30.02
CA ASN A 121 12.91 -18.65 30.78
C ASN A 121 11.95 -19.77 31.19
N PRO A 122 11.51 -19.83 32.46
CA PRO A 122 10.64 -20.89 32.94
C PRO A 122 9.21 -20.76 32.39
N LEU A 123 8.69 -21.87 31.85
CA LEU A 123 7.31 -21.98 31.38
C LEU A 123 6.41 -22.71 32.38
N VAL A 124 6.78 -23.94 32.73
CA VAL A 124 6.00 -24.78 33.65
C VAL A 124 6.88 -25.69 34.50
N THR A 125 6.44 -25.94 35.73
CA THR A 125 7.06 -26.91 36.65
C THR A 125 6.10 -28.06 36.90
N LEU A 126 6.49 -29.27 36.50
CA LEU A 126 5.76 -30.52 36.68
C LEU A 126 6.19 -31.20 37.99
N SER A 127 5.23 -31.72 38.75
CA SER A 127 5.48 -32.30 40.08
C SER A 127 4.44 -33.35 40.48
N GLY A 128 4.71 -34.09 41.55
CA GLY A 128 3.79 -35.06 42.14
C GLY A 128 3.55 -36.31 41.30
N SER A 129 2.31 -36.78 41.29
CA SER A 129 1.87 -37.97 40.53
C SER A 129 0.60 -37.63 39.78
N THR A 130 0.76 -36.85 38.72
CA THR A 130 -0.30 -36.19 37.95
C THR A 130 -0.05 -36.35 36.46
N SER A 131 -1.04 -36.03 35.65
CA SER A 131 -0.93 -36.03 34.20
C SER A 131 -1.80 -34.92 33.62
N GLY A 132 -1.49 -34.48 32.41
CA GLY A 132 -2.27 -33.50 31.70
C GLY A 132 -1.61 -33.09 30.38
N SER A 133 -2.16 -32.04 29.80
CA SER A 133 -1.61 -31.37 28.61
C SER A 133 -1.14 -29.98 29.03
N PHE A 134 -0.08 -29.51 28.39
CA PHE A 134 0.44 -28.17 28.53
C PHE A 134 0.28 -27.44 27.19
N SER A 135 -0.05 -26.15 27.24
CA SER A 135 -0.10 -25.27 26.09
C SER A 135 0.21 -23.85 26.56
N GLN A 136 1.18 -23.19 25.94
CA GLN A 136 1.55 -21.82 26.25
C GLN A 136 2.03 -21.09 25.00
N ASP A 137 1.59 -19.84 24.86
CA ASP A 137 2.11 -18.90 23.89
C ASP A 137 3.59 -18.60 24.18
N ILE A 138 4.43 -18.81 23.17
CA ILE A 138 5.88 -18.58 23.19
C ILE A 138 6.29 -17.57 22.12
N THR A 139 5.37 -16.77 21.59
CA THR A 139 5.62 -15.78 20.52
C THR A 139 6.76 -14.83 20.87
N ALA A 140 6.87 -14.40 22.13
CA ALA A 140 7.97 -13.56 22.61
C ALA A 140 9.37 -14.21 22.57
N TYR A 141 9.48 -15.48 22.18
CA TYR A 141 10.73 -16.23 22.06
C TYR A 141 11.01 -16.72 20.64
N ILE A 142 10.28 -16.22 19.64
CA ILE A 142 10.52 -16.48 18.23
C ILE A 142 11.92 -16.00 17.83
N SER A 143 12.71 -16.88 17.23
CA SER A 143 14.03 -16.59 16.67
C SER A 143 14.50 -17.74 15.78
N ALA A 144 15.63 -17.54 15.11
CA ALA A 144 16.31 -18.61 14.36
C ALA A 144 16.83 -19.77 15.24
N THR A 145 16.80 -19.61 16.57
CA THR A 145 17.33 -20.56 17.54
C THR A 145 16.37 -20.84 18.69
N THR A 146 15.06 -20.63 18.51
CA THR A 146 14.06 -20.90 19.55
C THR A 146 14.23 -22.32 20.09
N THR A 147 14.57 -22.44 21.37
CA THR A 147 14.98 -23.70 21.99
C THR A 147 14.14 -24.01 23.22
N ILE A 148 13.55 -25.21 23.24
CA ILE A 148 12.89 -25.78 24.41
C ILE A 148 13.85 -26.65 25.21
N ARG A 149 13.78 -26.56 26.54
CA ARG A 149 14.60 -27.35 27.46
C ARG A 149 13.76 -28.03 28.53
N PHE A 150 14.06 -29.30 28.77
CA PHE A 150 13.59 -30.04 29.94
C PHE A 150 14.76 -30.27 30.89
N ILE A 151 14.61 -29.82 32.13
CA ILE A 151 15.63 -29.90 33.19
C ILE A 151 14.95 -30.14 34.53
N LYS A 152 15.65 -30.63 35.55
CA LYS A 152 15.10 -30.63 36.92
C LYS A 152 14.84 -29.20 37.40
N GLY A 153 13.66 -28.96 37.97
CA GLY A 153 13.30 -27.67 38.59
C GLY A 153 13.69 -27.54 40.07
N GLY A 154 14.14 -28.64 40.69
CA GLY A 154 14.42 -28.68 42.13
C GLY A 154 15.52 -29.67 42.50
N GLY A 155 15.26 -30.47 43.53
CA GLY A 155 16.12 -31.53 44.05
C GLY A 155 16.43 -32.63 43.04
N ASN A 156 17.42 -33.42 43.39
CA ASN A 156 17.91 -34.54 42.59
C ASN A 156 16.98 -35.75 42.73
N TRP A 157 16.63 -36.39 41.61
CA TRP A 157 15.74 -37.56 41.63
C TRP A 157 16.57 -38.80 41.91
N SER A 158 16.17 -39.58 42.92
CA SER A 158 16.97 -40.72 43.40
C SER A 158 16.15 -41.97 43.65
N GLY A 159 14.82 -41.85 43.67
CA GLY A 159 13.87 -42.93 43.65
C GLY A 159 13.78 -43.59 42.27
N ASN A 160 13.46 -44.88 42.27
CA ASN A 160 13.30 -45.64 41.03
C ASN A 160 11.97 -45.33 40.34
N ASP A 161 11.02 -44.77 41.09
CA ASP A 161 9.67 -44.41 40.68
C ASP A 161 9.52 -42.92 40.33
N ASP A 162 10.56 -42.10 40.55
CA ASP A 162 10.65 -40.69 40.15
C ASP A 162 10.80 -40.62 38.63
N GLN A 163 9.68 -40.46 37.94
CA GLN A 163 9.67 -40.50 36.48
C GLN A 163 8.76 -39.41 35.91
N VAL A 164 9.17 -38.84 34.79
CA VAL A 164 8.31 -38.02 33.94
C VAL A 164 8.32 -38.60 32.56
N PHE A 165 7.16 -38.56 31.92
CA PHE A 165 6.96 -38.93 30.54
C PHE A 165 6.37 -37.71 29.84
N ILE A 166 6.99 -37.33 28.74
CA ILE A 166 6.55 -36.27 27.85
C ILE A 166 6.20 -36.93 26.52
N ASP A 167 5.09 -36.51 25.93
CA ASP A 167 4.64 -36.97 24.63
C ASP A 167 4.09 -35.80 23.82
N ASP A 168 3.95 -36.01 22.51
CA ASP A 168 3.32 -35.07 21.59
C ASP A 168 3.88 -33.64 21.67
N VAL A 169 5.21 -33.50 21.69
CA VAL A 169 5.85 -32.18 21.76
C VAL A 169 5.66 -31.46 20.43
N GLN A 170 4.91 -30.36 20.46
CA GLN A 170 4.54 -29.58 19.30
C GLN A 170 4.77 -28.08 19.51
N ILE A 171 5.42 -27.43 18.56
CA ILE A 171 5.29 -25.99 18.35
C ILE A 171 4.35 -25.80 17.18
N THR A 172 3.21 -25.14 17.42
CA THR A 172 2.33 -24.63 16.36
C THR A 172 2.74 -23.20 16.08
N ALA A 173 3.09 -22.89 14.84
CA ALA A 173 3.52 -21.57 14.41
C ALA A 173 2.58 -21.03 13.32
N ILE A 174 2.41 -19.72 13.27
CA ILE A 174 1.62 -19.01 12.26
C ILE A 174 2.61 -18.22 11.43
N SER A 175 2.62 -18.42 10.11
CA SER A 175 3.52 -17.67 9.22
C SER A 175 3.30 -16.18 9.42
N ALA A 176 4.37 -15.39 9.28
CA ALA A 176 4.15 -13.99 8.97
C ALA A 176 3.39 -13.89 7.63
N PRO A 177 2.54 -12.87 7.47
CA PRO A 177 2.07 -12.46 6.14
C PRO A 177 3.24 -12.26 5.16
N ASP A 178 2.97 -12.54 3.90
CA ASP A 178 3.87 -12.50 2.73
C ASP A 178 2.90 -12.39 1.55
N SER A 179 2.45 -11.15 1.31
CA SER A 179 1.26 -10.84 0.50
C SER A 179 1.50 -11.07 -0.99
N ASP A 180 2.67 -10.71 -1.50
CA ASP A 180 3.11 -10.94 -2.87
C ASP A 180 3.75 -12.33 -3.11
N GLY A 181 4.13 -13.04 -2.05
CA GLY A 181 4.73 -14.36 -2.10
C GLY A 181 6.19 -14.37 -2.55
N ASP A 182 6.93 -13.27 -2.42
CA ASP A 182 8.33 -13.17 -2.83
C ASP A 182 9.31 -13.82 -1.81
N GLY A 183 8.81 -14.07 -0.59
CA GLY A 183 9.51 -14.70 0.52
C GLY A 183 10.17 -13.72 1.50
N ILE A 184 9.97 -12.43 1.31
CA ILE A 184 10.06 -11.36 2.30
C ILE A 184 8.67 -11.27 2.95
N THR A 185 8.62 -10.88 4.21
CA THR A 185 7.37 -10.87 4.99
C THR A 185 6.90 -9.44 5.13
N ASP A 186 5.60 -9.19 5.15
CA ASP A 186 4.99 -7.85 5.17
C ASP A 186 5.48 -6.94 6.34
N ASP A 187 6.16 -7.48 7.36
CA ASP A 187 6.81 -6.68 8.41
C ASP A 187 8.21 -6.16 8.03
N VAL A 188 8.72 -6.58 6.88
CA VAL A 188 10.05 -6.27 6.32
C VAL A 188 9.94 -5.79 4.88
N ASP A 189 9.00 -6.34 4.13
CA ASP A 189 8.57 -5.82 2.85
C ASP A 189 8.04 -4.40 3.02
N ILE A 190 8.25 -3.56 2.01
CA ILE A 190 7.76 -2.19 2.00
C ILE A 190 6.89 -1.91 0.77
N ASP A 191 6.61 -2.92 -0.04
CA ASP A 191 5.87 -2.91 -1.32
C ASP A 191 5.11 -4.25 -1.40
N ASP A 192 4.11 -4.42 -0.52
CA ASP A 192 3.46 -5.71 -0.22
C ASP A 192 2.73 -6.37 -1.41
N ASP A 193 2.47 -5.63 -2.49
CA ASP A 193 1.87 -6.13 -3.72
C ASP A 193 2.77 -5.99 -4.97
N ASN A 194 3.98 -5.42 -4.81
CA ASN A 194 5.00 -5.28 -5.84
C ASN A 194 4.57 -4.44 -7.05
N ASP A 195 3.69 -3.46 -6.84
CA ASP A 195 3.26 -2.50 -7.86
C ASP A 195 4.30 -1.36 -8.07
N GLY A 196 5.31 -1.27 -7.18
CA GLY A 196 6.40 -0.30 -7.27
C GLY A 196 6.19 1.01 -6.53
N LEU A 197 5.07 1.14 -5.81
CA LEU A 197 4.85 2.10 -4.75
C LEU A 197 5.35 1.48 -3.43
N THR A 198 5.32 2.24 -2.34
CA THR A 198 5.59 1.65 -1.02
C THR A 198 4.35 1.75 -0.17
N ASP A 199 4.16 0.83 0.78
CA ASP A 199 3.01 0.88 1.70
C ASP A 199 2.93 2.25 2.40
N ASP A 200 4.11 2.82 2.68
CA ASP A 200 4.29 4.11 3.33
C ASP A 200 3.70 5.28 2.51
N GLU A 201 3.71 5.15 1.19
CA GLU A 201 3.21 6.10 0.19
C GLU A 201 1.76 5.83 -0.23
N GLU A 202 1.31 4.59 -0.09
CA GLU A 202 -0.08 4.17 -0.32
C GLU A 202 -0.98 4.47 0.88
N TYR A 203 -0.40 4.71 2.06
CA TYR A 203 -1.19 5.13 3.21
C TYR A 203 -1.67 6.59 3.12
N CYS A 204 -2.94 6.80 3.48
CA CYS A 204 -3.52 8.09 3.76
C CYS A 204 -2.75 8.86 4.84
N THR A 205 -1.96 9.85 4.43
CA THR A 205 -1.02 10.53 5.34
C THR A 205 -1.43 11.95 5.70
N THR A 206 -1.58 12.21 7.01
CA THR A 206 -1.72 13.57 7.54
C THR A 206 -0.36 14.19 7.89
N LEU A 207 0.03 15.25 7.17
CA LEU A 207 1.26 15.99 7.40
C LEU A 207 1.10 17.21 8.35
N ASN A 208 2.03 17.37 9.30
CA ASN A 208 2.13 18.56 10.15
C ASN A 208 3.57 19.06 10.30
N VAL A 209 3.90 20.09 9.52
CA VAL A 209 5.20 20.79 9.55
C VAL A 209 5.34 21.82 10.67
N ALA A 210 4.22 22.34 11.17
CA ALA A 210 4.22 23.41 12.17
C ALA A 210 4.64 22.92 13.57
N PHE A 211 4.50 21.62 13.83
CA PHE A 211 4.83 21.03 15.13
C PHE A 211 6.29 21.22 15.51
N PHE A 212 7.22 21.25 14.54
CA PHE A 212 8.66 21.26 14.77
C PHE A 212 9.38 22.59 14.56
N GLY A 213 8.82 23.62 13.93
CA GLY A 213 9.51 24.92 13.82
C GLY A 213 9.73 25.61 15.19
N SER A 214 10.96 25.64 15.72
CA SER A 214 11.31 26.44 16.92
C SER A 214 12.71 27.02 16.81
N SER A 215 12.89 28.20 17.40
CA SER A 215 14.18 28.88 17.53
C SER A 215 14.77 28.82 18.95
N ASN A 216 14.11 28.16 19.91
CA ASN A 216 14.57 28.02 21.29
C ASN A 216 14.17 26.65 21.90
N ALA A 217 14.78 26.32 23.04
CA ALA A 217 14.43 25.17 23.88
C ALA A 217 13.01 25.29 24.47
N GLY A 218 12.44 24.14 24.86
CA GLY A 218 11.12 24.06 25.48
C GLY A 218 10.26 22.88 25.05
N THR A 219 9.09 22.80 25.67
CA THR A 219 8.10 21.74 25.43
C THR A 219 7.09 22.18 24.39
N ARG A 220 6.79 21.27 23.46
CA ARG A 220 5.82 21.46 22.39
C ARG A 220 4.94 20.25 22.34
N SER A 221 3.65 20.46 22.20
CA SER A 221 2.70 19.36 22.11
C SER A 221 1.74 19.56 20.97
N THR A 222 1.38 18.46 20.33
CA THR A 222 0.31 18.37 19.36
C THR A 222 -0.51 17.13 19.66
N THR A 223 -1.65 16.98 19.00
CA THR A 223 -2.49 15.80 19.13
C THR A 223 -2.88 15.37 17.75
N PHE A 224 -2.62 14.11 17.45
CA PHE A 224 -3.06 13.49 16.21
C PHE A 224 -4.06 12.40 16.54
N THR A 225 -4.96 12.18 15.60
CA THR A 225 -5.90 11.06 15.59
C THR A 225 -5.64 10.30 14.32
N HIS A 226 -5.57 8.98 14.43
CA HIS A 226 -5.51 8.07 13.30
C HIS A 226 -6.63 7.05 13.48
N THR A 227 -7.11 6.49 12.38
CA THR A 227 -8.23 5.55 12.38
C THR A 227 -7.79 4.11 12.50
N ASP A 228 -6.56 3.78 12.09
CA ASP A 228 -6.11 2.40 12.00
C ASP A 228 -4.68 2.14 12.51
N THR A 229 -4.08 0.98 12.27
CA THR A 229 -2.79 0.60 12.84
C THR A 229 -1.56 1.17 12.14
N GLY A 230 -1.67 1.91 11.04
CA GLY A 230 -0.52 2.46 10.27
C GLY A 230 0.54 3.23 11.08
N PHE A 231 1.64 3.61 10.45
CA PHE A 231 2.82 4.12 11.15
C PHE A 231 2.74 5.60 11.62
N LEU A 232 3.77 5.98 12.36
CA LEU A 232 4.06 7.36 12.72
C LEU A 232 5.50 7.70 12.38
N LYS A 233 5.72 8.68 11.50
CA LYS A 233 7.04 9.11 11.02
C LYS A 233 7.32 10.55 11.41
N LEU A 234 8.44 10.79 12.09
CA LEU A 234 8.90 12.11 12.52
C LEU A 234 10.24 12.40 11.86
N ASP A 235 10.23 13.35 10.93
CA ASP A 235 11.40 13.76 10.20
C ASP A 235 11.96 15.07 10.76
N PHE A 236 13.15 15.03 11.35
CA PHE A 236 13.86 16.21 11.82
C PHE A 236 14.76 16.71 10.70
N ALA A 237 14.39 17.81 10.05
CA ALA A 237 15.22 18.49 9.06
C ALA A 237 16.48 19.14 9.69
N THR A 238 16.38 19.59 10.94
CA THR A 238 17.52 20.09 11.74
C THR A 238 17.24 19.88 13.22
N LEU A 239 18.28 19.56 14.00
CA LEU A 239 18.25 19.55 15.45
C LEU A 239 19.59 20.04 16.02
N ASP A 240 19.56 20.83 17.10
CA ASP A 240 20.78 21.40 17.68
C ASP A 240 21.41 20.54 18.78
N ASN A 241 20.67 19.79 19.59
CA ASN A 241 21.31 19.04 20.69
C ASN A 241 20.55 17.76 21.05
N SER A 242 19.72 17.84 22.09
CA SER A 242 19.05 16.69 22.65
C SER A 242 17.55 16.92 22.76
N PHE A 243 16.77 15.85 22.58
CA PHE A 243 15.33 15.90 22.76
C PHE A 243 14.81 14.70 23.54
N GLN A 244 13.64 14.92 24.14
CA GLN A 244 12.81 13.84 24.66
C GLN A 244 11.49 13.86 23.91
N LEU A 245 11.07 12.71 23.39
CA LEU A 245 9.78 12.51 22.75
C LEU A 245 8.90 11.63 23.65
N ASN A 246 7.71 12.14 23.92
CA ASN A 246 6.68 11.44 24.66
C ASN A 246 5.42 11.31 23.81
N ILE A 247 4.84 10.12 23.79
CA ILE A 247 3.56 9.83 23.14
C ILE A 247 2.66 9.20 24.18
N ASN A 248 1.48 9.78 24.40
CA ASN A 248 0.53 9.35 25.43
C ASN A 248 1.14 9.26 26.84
N ALA A 249 2.09 10.16 27.13
CA ALA A 249 2.91 10.20 28.36
C ALA A 249 3.92 9.04 28.52
N THR A 250 4.08 8.17 27.53
CA THR A 250 5.18 7.20 27.43
C THR A 250 6.35 7.84 26.71
N THR A 251 7.54 7.82 27.30
CA THR A 251 8.76 8.32 26.65
C THR A 251 9.26 7.26 25.67
N ILE A 252 9.73 7.64 24.47
CA ILE A 252 10.32 6.67 23.53
C ILE A 252 11.59 6.00 24.09
N HIS A 253 12.25 6.69 25.02
CA HIS A 253 13.41 6.17 25.73
C HIS A 253 13.45 6.76 27.15
N ASN A 254 14.04 6.03 28.11
CA ASN A 254 14.10 6.46 29.51
C ASN A 254 15.07 7.62 29.77
N SER A 255 16.02 7.82 28.86
CA SER A 255 16.97 8.94 28.83
C SER A 255 16.63 9.90 27.69
N ILE A 256 17.07 11.15 27.82
CA ILE A 256 17.01 12.17 26.76
C ILE A 256 18.01 11.78 25.67
N LEU A 257 17.59 11.80 24.40
CA LEU A 257 18.43 11.40 23.28
C LEU A 257 19.32 12.56 22.84
N GLU A 258 20.63 12.36 22.88
CA GLU A 258 21.68 13.30 22.46
C GLU A 258 22.31 12.82 21.14
N PHE A 259 22.42 13.71 20.17
CA PHE A 259 22.88 13.39 18.81
C PHE A 259 24.24 14.03 18.50
N GLU A 260 24.66 15.03 19.27
CA GLU A 260 25.96 15.63 19.11
C GLU A 260 27.06 14.94 19.92
N ASN A 261 28.29 15.01 19.37
CA ASN A 261 29.49 14.65 20.12
C ASN A 261 29.87 15.79 21.08
N GLY A 262 29.10 15.92 22.15
CA GLY A 262 29.25 16.92 23.20
C GLY A 262 29.37 16.31 24.59
N ALA A 263 29.44 17.16 25.62
CA ALA A 263 29.34 16.68 27.00
C ALA A 263 27.86 16.39 27.33
N LEU A 264 27.55 15.19 27.78
CA LEU A 264 26.19 14.84 28.21
C LEU A 264 25.74 15.73 29.38
N GLY A 265 24.59 16.35 29.20
CA GLY A 265 23.73 16.89 30.23
C GLY A 265 23.15 15.81 31.15
N VAL A 266 22.39 16.26 32.14
CA VAL A 266 21.82 15.37 33.15
C VAL A 266 20.66 14.57 32.54
N GLY A 267 20.80 13.24 32.54
CA GLY A 267 19.75 12.33 32.04
C GLY A 267 19.82 12.07 30.53
N GLU A 268 20.88 12.54 29.86
CA GLU A 268 21.10 12.29 28.43
C GLU A 268 21.84 10.98 28.16
N ILE A 269 21.64 10.46 26.96
CA ILE A 269 22.35 9.32 26.39
C ILE A 269 22.71 9.63 24.94
N TYR A 270 23.90 9.23 24.50
CA TYR A 270 24.27 9.37 23.10
C TYR A 270 23.44 8.42 22.22
N THR A 271 23.06 8.92 21.05
CA THR A 271 22.43 8.15 19.98
C THR A 271 23.44 8.00 18.84
N LEU A 272 23.77 6.77 18.48
CA LEU A 272 24.91 6.42 17.62
C LEU A 272 24.48 5.50 16.49
N PHE A 273 25.17 5.56 15.36
CA PHE A 273 24.96 4.59 14.28
C PHE A 273 25.25 3.17 14.77
N GLN A 274 24.34 2.24 14.51
CA GLN A 274 24.46 0.85 14.96
C GLN A 274 25.65 0.13 14.33
N SER A 275 25.99 0.49 13.10
CA SER A 275 27.07 -0.15 12.32
C SER A 275 28.47 0.06 12.91
N ASP A 276 28.76 1.25 13.45
CA ASP A 276 30.12 1.62 13.86
C ASP A 276 30.21 2.47 15.13
N ASN A 277 29.09 2.74 15.80
CA ASN A 277 28.99 3.63 16.95
C ASN A 277 29.45 5.08 16.66
N ALA A 278 29.41 5.52 15.40
CA ALA A 278 29.73 6.90 15.05
C ALA A 278 28.59 7.85 15.41
N PHE A 279 28.94 9.13 15.58
CA PHE A 279 27.99 10.22 15.74
C PHE A 279 27.53 10.75 14.38
N ILE A 280 26.33 11.32 14.35
CA ILE A 280 25.93 12.21 13.26
C ILE A 280 26.82 13.46 13.23
N SER A 281 27.13 13.94 12.02
CA SER A 281 27.90 15.17 11.83
C SER A 281 26.99 16.33 11.44
N ALA A 282 27.12 17.45 12.15
CA ALA A 282 26.36 18.68 11.92
C ALA A 282 24.83 18.47 11.85
N PRO A 283 24.19 17.88 12.88
CA PRO A 283 22.74 17.66 12.89
C PRO A 283 21.90 18.95 12.76
N TRP A 284 22.50 20.12 13.05
CA TRP A 284 21.89 21.45 12.85
C TRP A 284 21.89 21.93 11.39
N VAL A 285 22.53 21.21 10.48
CA VAL A 285 22.58 21.53 9.04
C VAL A 285 21.71 20.55 8.29
N ALA A 286 20.61 21.06 7.71
CA ALA A 286 19.72 20.29 6.85
C ALA A 286 20.46 19.69 5.66
N ASN A 287 20.01 18.52 5.20
CA ASN A 287 20.58 17.92 4.01
C ASN A 287 20.14 18.69 2.76
N THR A 288 21.01 18.73 1.75
CA THR A 288 20.73 19.47 0.51
C THR A 288 19.79 18.75 -0.45
N ASN A 289 19.58 17.45 -0.24
CA ASN A 289 18.75 16.56 -1.06
C ASN A 289 17.35 16.32 -0.48
N GLY A 290 16.97 16.99 0.61
CA GLY A 290 15.64 16.84 1.22
C GLY A 290 15.55 15.77 2.31
N LEU A 291 16.47 14.79 2.37
CA LEU A 291 16.47 13.76 3.41
C LEU A 291 16.49 14.38 4.83
N PRO A 292 15.81 13.78 5.82
CA PRO A 292 15.87 14.24 7.20
C PRO A 292 17.25 13.97 7.81
N ARG A 293 17.57 14.74 8.87
CA ARG A 293 18.75 14.47 9.70
C ARG A 293 18.54 13.28 10.60
N ILE A 294 17.36 13.20 11.19
CA ILE A 294 16.90 12.10 12.00
C ILE A 294 15.47 11.77 11.57
N ARG A 295 15.17 10.49 11.33
CA ARG A 295 13.82 9.98 11.13
C ARG A 295 13.51 9.07 12.31
N VAL A 296 12.43 9.35 13.03
CA VAL A 296 11.92 8.47 14.10
C VAL A 296 10.65 7.84 13.59
N ILE A 297 10.58 6.52 13.61
CA ILE A 297 9.43 5.75 13.16
C ILE A 297 8.90 4.96 14.33
N ILE A 298 7.58 4.95 14.44
CA ILE A 298 6.84 4.07 15.32
C ILE A 298 5.94 3.25 14.41
N ASP A 299 6.22 1.95 14.34
CA ASP A 299 5.45 0.99 13.56
C ASP A 299 4.07 0.75 14.19
N GLU A 300 3.25 -0.04 13.50
CA GLU A 300 1.90 -0.47 13.89
C GLU A 300 1.86 -1.23 15.22
N ASN A 301 2.96 -1.90 15.56
CA ASN A 301 3.16 -2.61 16.80
C ASN A 301 3.68 -1.69 17.94
N GLY A 302 3.95 -0.43 17.63
CA GLY A 302 4.45 0.58 18.56
C GLY A 302 5.96 0.53 18.78
N ASN A 303 6.72 -0.28 18.05
CA ASN A 303 8.17 -0.31 18.18
C ASN A 303 8.78 0.95 17.60
N VAL A 304 9.79 1.48 18.29
CA VAL A 304 10.47 2.71 17.89
C VAL A 304 11.78 2.37 17.20
N THR A 305 11.95 2.90 15.98
CA THR A 305 13.23 2.88 15.27
C THR A 305 13.69 4.30 14.97
N ILE A 306 15.00 4.54 15.08
CA ILE A 306 15.60 5.84 14.79
C ILE A 306 16.64 5.67 13.70
N TYR A 307 16.53 6.48 12.66
CA TYR A 307 17.48 6.57 11.57
C TYR A 307 18.16 7.94 11.55
N GLY A 308 19.35 8.01 10.98
CA GLY A 308 20.03 9.27 10.76
C GLY A 308 20.86 9.32 9.49
N THR A 309 21.13 10.53 9.02
CA THR A 309 22.08 10.78 7.93
C THR A 309 23.44 11.18 8.50
N ARG A 310 24.51 10.48 8.13
CA ARG A 310 25.86 10.72 8.69
C ARG A 310 26.35 12.16 8.52
N ALA A 311 26.07 12.80 7.38
CA ALA A 311 26.51 14.14 7.05
C ALA A 311 25.48 14.88 6.17
N PRO A 312 25.58 16.22 6.01
CA PRO A 312 24.66 17.03 5.17
C PRO A 312 24.50 16.62 3.70
N GLY A 313 25.35 15.73 3.19
CA GLY A 313 25.30 15.21 1.83
C GLY A 313 25.16 13.68 1.77
N SER A 314 24.78 13.03 2.87
CA SER A 314 24.42 11.61 2.84
C SER A 314 23.19 11.40 1.96
N THR A 315 23.16 10.29 1.24
CA THR A 315 22.09 9.91 0.30
C THR A 315 21.21 8.79 0.83
N ALA A 316 21.43 8.34 2.07
CA ALA A 316 20.68 7.26 2.69
C ALA A 316 20.59 7.48 4.20
N LEU A 317 19.55 6.92 4.79
CA LEU A 317 19.31 6.84 6.23
C LEU A 317 19.94 5.56 6.79
N GLU A 318 20.52 5.64 7.99
CA GLU A 318 21.13 4.49 8.67
C GLU A 318 20.58 4.34 10.08
N VAL A 319 20.35 3.08 10.50
CA VAL A 319 19.82 2.75 11.83
C VAL A 319 20.74 3.24 12.95
N MET A 320 20.14 3.86 13.96
CA MET A 320 20.78 4.37 15.15
C MET A 320 20.25 3.66 16.41
N HIS A 321 21.08 3.64 17.45
CA HIS A 321 20.74 3.06 18.75
C HIS A 321 21.20 3.97 19.89
N ALA A 322 20.56 3.86 21.05
CA ALA A 322 21.04 4.50 22.27
C ALA A 322 22.30 3.78 22.78
N GLN A 323 23.30 4.55 23.23
CA GLN A 323 24.60 4.05 23.67
C GLN A 323 24.46 2.88 24.65
N GLY A 324 25.18 1.80 24.38
CA GLY A 324 25.13 0.60 25.21
C GLY A 324 24.01 -0.37 24.82
N GLY A 325 23.29 -0.10 23.72
CA GLY A 325 22.27 -1.00 23.18
C GLY A 325 21.01 -1.06 24.03
N VAL A 326 20.68 0.03 24.74
CA VAL A 326 19.44 0.10 25.50
C VAL A 326 18.29 0.22 24.51
N ALA A 327 17.34 -0.73 24.57
CA ALA A 327 16.19 -0.75 23.69
C ALA A 327 15.28 0.47 23.93
N PHE A 328 14.61 0.90 22.87
CA PHE A 328 13.54 1.88 22.97
C PHE A 328 12.31 1.27 23.63
N ASN A 329 11.47 2.11 24.24
CA ASN A 329 10.21 1.67 24.81
C ASN A 329 9.19 1.48 23.68
N THR A 330 8.38 0.43 23.75
CA THR A 330 7.20 0.29 22.89
C THR A 330 6.18 1.37 23.24
N ILE A 331 5.71 2.09 22.22
CA ILE A 331 4.71 3.13 22.32
C ILE A 331 3.34 2.53 22.08
N ASN A 332 2.40 2.80 22.99
CA ASN A 332 1.01 2.44 22.74
C ASN A 332 0.43 3.43 21.72
N TRP A 333 0.44 3.02 20.45
CA TRP A 333 -0.22 3.66 19.33
C TRP A 333 -1.70 3.27 19.36
N ILE A 334 -2.62 4.24 19.50
CA ILE A 334 -4.02 3.95 19.84
C ILE A 334 -4.96 4.42 18.70
N PRO A 335 -5.37 3.49 17.81
CA PRO A 335 -6.35 3.79 16.77
C PRO A 335 -7.66 4.35 17.34
N GLY A 336 -8.29 5.27 16.59
CA GLY A 336 -9.55 5.91 16.94
C GLY A 336 -9.51 6.82 18.17
N ASN A 337 -8.31 7.12 18.71
CA ASN A 337 -8.12 7.96 19.89
C ASN A 337 -7.16 9.12 19.62
N ASN A 338 -7.24 10.14 20.48
CA ASN A 338 -6.29 11.25 20.48
C ASN A 338 -4.95 10.76 21.05
N ASN A 339 -3.94 10.68 20.18
CA ASN A 339 -2.57 10.44 20.58
C ASN A 339 -1.91 11.79 20.91
N SER A 340 -1.42 11.97 22.14
CA SER A 340 -0.80 13.22 22.58
C SER A 340 0.71 13.15 22.43
N PHE A 341 1.24 14.03 21.59
CA PHE A 341 2.64 14.09 21.24
C PHE A 341 3.27 15.24 21.97
N THR A 342 4.42 14.99 22.58
CA THR A 342 5.17 16.02 23.27
C THR A 342 6.64 15.86 23.00
N VAL A 343 7.23 16.85 22.32
CA VAL A 343 8.68 16.94 22.17
C VAL A 343 9.21 18.03 23.09
N VAL A 344 10.25 17.69 23.83
CA VAL A 344 10.97 18.60 24.71
C VAL A 344 12.38 18.77 24.17
N ASN A 345 12.63 19.92 23.55
CA ASN A 345 13.97 20.34 23.17
C ASN A 345 14.69 20.86 24.42
N GLN A 346 15.84 20.29 24.75
CA GLN A 346 16.55 20.63 25.98
C GLN A 346 17.39 21.90 25.83
N ASP A 347 17.62 22.58 26.95
CA ASP A 347 18.56 23.70 27.02
C ASP A 347 19.99 23.19 26.84
N GLY A 348 20.73 23.75 25.88
CA GLY A 348 22.10 23.35 25.54
C GLY A 348 23.03 24.54 25.25
N PRO A 349 24.33 24.32 25.03
CA PRO A 349 25.27 25.36 24.65
C PRO A 349 25.19 25.70 23.15
N GLY A 350 24.28 26.57 22.73
CA GLY A 350 24.12 26.91 21.31
C GLY A 350 22.76 27.55 21.01
N PRO A 351 22.43 27.84 19.74
CA PRO A 351 21.08 28.20 19.34
C PRO A 351 20.15 26.97 19.35
N GLU A 352 19.24 26.87 20.32
CA GLU A 352 18.44 25.65 20.56
C GLU A 352 17.26 25.52 19.58
N SER A 353 17.56 25.34 18.30
CA SER A 353 16.56 25.24 17.23
C SER A 353 16.31 23.79 16.83
N MET A 354 15.08 23.54 16.40
CA MET A 354 14.70 22.29 15.75
C MET A 354 13.70 22.62 14.65
N ASN A 355 13.68 21.78 13.62
CA ASN A 355 12.75 21.89 12.50
C ASN A 355 12.50 20.50 11.91
N GLY A 356 11.34 20.28 11.30
CA GLY A 356 10.91 18.97 10.83
C GLY A 356 9.43 18.87 10.46
N SER A 357 8.99 17.63 10.25
CA SER A 357 7.64 17.24 9.86
C SER A 357 7.17 16.05 10.68
N VAL A 358 5.90 16.02 11.04
CA VAL A 358 5.24 14.79 11.52
C VAL A 358 4.32 14.29 10.43
N TYR A 359 4.44 13.00 10.11
CA TYR A 359 3.55 12.26 9.24
C TYR A 359 2.82 11.23 10.10
N VAL A 360 1.50 11.27 10.04
CA VAL A 360 0.63 10.30 10.70
C VAL A 360 -0.15 9.64 9.60
N SER A 361 0.20 8.39 9.31
CA SER A 361 -0.48 7.62 8.29
C SER A 361 -1.65 6.84 8.89
N ALA A 362 -2.57 6.48 8.01
CA ALA A 362 -3.62 5.53 8.27
C ALA A 362 -3.74 4.68 7.01
N ILE A 363 -3.95 3.39 7.22
CA ILE A 363 -4.32 2.48 6.14
C ILE A 363 -5.59 3.02 5.47
N CYS A 364 -5.63 3.00 4.15
CA CYS A 364 -6.77 3.40 3.34
C CYS A 364 -7.15 2.33 2.33
N ASP A 365 -8.37 2.48 1.85
CA ASP A 365 -9.13 1.62 0.96
C ASP A 365 -9.94 2.64 0.13
N SER A 366 -9.33 3.10 -0.96
CA SER A 366 -9.76 4.26 -1.76
C SER A 366 -11.09 3.99 -2.47
N ASP A 367 -11.24 2.78 -3.02
CA ASP A 367 -12.43 2.31 -3.72
C ASP A 367 -13.55 1.76 -2.79
N GLY A 368 -13.22 1.46 -1.53
CA GLY A 368 -14.13 0.91 -0.53
C GLY A 368 -14.49 -0.56 -0.73
N ASP A 369 -13.64 -1.34 -1.41
CA ASP A 369 -13.87 -2.75 -1.71
C ASP A 369 -13.48 -3.70 -0.55
N GLY A 370 -12.67 -3.19 0.38
CA GLY A 370 -12.21 -3.87 1.59
C GLY A 370 -10.84 -4.54 1.47
N LEU A 371 -10.09 -4.29 0.38
CA LEU A 371 -8.65 -4.41 0.26
C LEU A 371 -8.03 -3.04 0.60
N ASP A 372 -6.88 -3.05 1.27
CA ASP A 372 -6.19 -1.81 1.60
C ASP A 372 -5.29 -1.45 0.40
N ASN A 373 -5.10 -0.16 0.09
CA ASN A 373 -4.40 0.29 -1.12
C ASN A 373 -3.02 -0.38 -1.29
N ASN A 374 -2.28 -0.59 -0.20
CA ASN A 374 -0.97 -1.24 -0.23
C ASN A 374 -0.99 -2.75 -0.56
N LEU A 375 -2.16 -3.28 -0.89
CA LEU A 375 -2.40 -4.65 -1.30
C LEU A 375 -3.26 -4.70 -2.59
N ASP A 376 -3.59 -3.53 -3.15
CA ASP A 376 -4.55 -3.33 -4.22
C ASP A 376 -3.84 -2.80 -5.47
N LEU A 377 -3.87 -3.58 -6.56
CA LEU A 377 -3.19 -3.20 -7.81
C LEU A 377 -3.96 -2.16 -8.65
N ASP A 378 -5.17 -1.77 -8.25
CA ASP A 378 -6.06 -0.80 -8.89
C ASP A 378 -6.91 -0.11 -7.80
N SER A 379 -6.27 0.74 -6.99
CA SER A 379 -6.79 1.30 -5.73
C SER A 379 -8.09 2.12 -5.88
N ASP A 380 -8.42 2.58 -7.08
CA ASP A 380 -9.62 3.36 -7.37
C ASP A 380 -10.64 2.63 -8.28
N ASN A 381 -10.29 1.44 -8.78
CA ASN A 381 -11.07 0.56 -9.65
C ASN A 381 -11.44 1.15 -11.02
N ASP A 382 -10.67 2.10 -11.54
CA ASP A 382 -10.93 2.70 -12.85
C ASP A 382 -10.48 1.80 -14.02
N GLY A 383 -9.69 0.75 -13.72
CA GLY A 383 -9.20 -0.21 -14.70
C GLY A 383 -7.83 0.11 -15.28
N ILE A 384 -7.12 1.10 -14.75
CA ILE A 384 -5.69 1.32 -14.89
C ILE A 384 -5.02 0.61 -13.69
N PHE A 385 -3.69 0.42 -13.71
CA PHE A 385 -2.99 -0.18 -12.56
C PHE A 385 -2.26 0.92 -11.81
N ASP A 386 -2.14 0.78 -10.49
CA ASP A 386 -1.37 1.69 -9.63
C ASP A 386 0.09 1.79 -10.10
N LEU A 387 0.69 0.68 -10.54
CA LEU A 387 2.00 0.62 -11.22
C LEU A 387 2.13 1.59 -12.43
N VAL A 388 1.04 1.78 -13.19
CA VAL A 388 0.97 2.66 -14.36
C VAL A 388 0.77 4.11 -13.93
N GLU A 389 -0.18 4.35 -13.03
CA GLU A 389 -0.61 5.67 -12.58
C GLU A 389 0.37 6.31 -11.63
N GLY A 390 1.03 5.53 -10.79
CA GLY A 390 2.11 5.99 -9.94
C GLY A 390 3.33 6.43 -10.75
N GLY A 391 3.46 5.97 -11.99
CA GLY A 391 4.57 6.30 -12.88
C GLY A 391 5.82 5.45 -12.64
N ALA A 392 5.71 4.33 -11.92
CA ALA A 392 6.82 3.40 -11.70
C ALA A 392 7.37 2.84 -13.03
N LEU A 393 6.52 2.61 -14.04
CA LEU A 393 6.94 2.22 -15.40
C LEU A 393 7.80 3.25 -16.14
N ASP A 394 7.79 4.53 -15.74
CA ASP A 394 8.67 5.55 -16.31
C ASP A 394 10.12 5.42 -15.82
N VAL A 395 10.36 4.64 -14.75
CA VAL A 395 11.68 4.37 -14.21
C VAL A 395 12.44 3.39 -15.10
N SER A 396 13.65 3.79 -15.50
CA SER A 396 14.46 2.97 -16.40
C SER A 396 14.82 1.62 -15.78
N GLY A 397 14.28 0.55 -16.36
CA GLY A 397 14.58 -0.83 -15.94
C GLY A 397 13.38 -1.54 -15.33
N VAL A 398 12.34 -0.80 -14.94
CA VAL A 398 11.04 -1.35 -14.56
C VAL A 398 10.31 -1.80 -15.82
N ASN A 399 9.67 -2.96 -15.76
CA ASN A 399 8.81 -3.48 -16.83
C ASN A 399 7.70 -4.30 -16.18
N ASP A 400 6.55 -4.37 -16.85
CA ASP A 400 5.50 -5.36 -16.61
C ASP A 400 5.17 -6.02 -17.97
N VAL A 401 5.73 -7.20 -18.21
CA VAL A 401 5.68 -7.88 -19.52
C VAL A 401 4.45 -8.77 -19.64
N ASN A 402 3.95 -9.28 -18.53
CA ASN A 402 2.72 -10.06 -18.38
C ASN A 402 1.47 -9.19 -18.26
N ASN A 403 1.65 -7.89 -17.98
CA ASN A 403 0.60 -6.90 -17.85
C ASN A 403 -0.39 -7.30 -16.75
N ASP A 404 0.14 -7.62 -15.58
CA ASP A 404 -0.63 -8.02 -14.39
C ASP A 404 -0.51 -7.05 -13.22
N GLY A 405 0.02 -5.84 -13.45
CA GLY A 405 0.11 -4.79 -12.43
C GLY A 405 1.32 -4.90 -11.51
N ILE A 406 2.10 -5.98 -11.65
CA ILE A 406 3.24 -6.28 -10.79
C ILE A 406 4.54 -6.07 -11.55
N ILE A 407 5.56 -5.51 -10.91
CA ILE A 407 6.88 -5.34 -11.52
C ILE A 407 7.50 -6.71 -11.85
N ASP A 408 7.94 -6.89 -13.09
CA ASP A 408 8.68 -8.08 -13.50
C ASP A 408 10.16 -8.03 -13.04
N GLY A 409 10.57 -9.04 -12.28
CA GLY A 409 11.95 -9.17 -11.83
C GLY A 409 12.37 -10.60 -11.50
N VAL A 410 13.70 -10.79 -11.35
CA VAL A 410 14.20 -11.94 -10.60
C VAL A 410 14.25 -11.54 -9.13
N ALA A 411 14.03 -12.46 -8.18
CA ALA A 411 14.03 -12.15 -6.74
C ALA A 411 15.22 -11.30 -6.24
N THR A 412 16.40 -11.40 -6.87
CA THR A 412 17.55 -10.53 -6.52
C THR A 412 17.40 -9.06 -6.92
N ALA A 413 16.28 -8.68 -7.55
CA ALA A 413 15.96 -7.33 -7.98
C ALA A 413 15.06 -6.59 -6.97
N PHE A 414 14.56 -7.26 -5.94
CA PHE A 414 13.63 -6.76 -4.90
C PHE A 414 14.34 -6.56 -3.55
N GLY A 415 15.68 -6.44 -3.57
CA GLY A 415 16.45 -6.15 -2.36
C GLY A 415 16.26 -7.18 -1.23
N ALA A 416 16.32 -6.68 0.00
CA ALA A 416 16.02 -7.34 1.26
C ALA A 416 14.82 -6.68 1.98
N ASN A 417 14.28 -5.61 1.41
CA ASN A 417 13.11 -4.86 1.83
C ASN A 417 11.92 -5.00 0.86
N GLY A 418 11.98 -5.92 -0.11
CA GLY A 418 10.88 -6.23 -1.03
C GLY A 418 10.73 -5.24 -2.19
N LEU A 419 11.01 -3.96 -1.99
CA LEU A 419 10.91 -2.97 -3.06
C LEU A 419 11.88 -3.21 -4.24
N PHE A 420 11.40 -3.01 -5.47
CA PHE A 420 12.22 -3.18 -6.67
C PHE A 420 13.41 -2.20 -6.71
N SER A 421 14.63 -2.73 -6.79
CA SER A 421 15.87 -1.96 -6.61
C SER A 421 16.13 -0.83 -7.61
N SER A 422 15.38 -0.76 -8.72
CA SER A 422 15.48 0.39 -9.64
C SER A 422 14.61 1.57 -9.21
N VAL A 423 13.56 1.33 -8.42
CA VAL A 423 12.67 2.39 -7.93
C VAL A 423 13.13 2.94 -6.59
N GLU A 424 14.01 2.27 -5.85
CA GLU A 424 14.45 2.69 -4.51
C GLU A 424 15.81 3.40 -4.46
N ASN A 425 16.03 4.23 -3.44
CA ASN A 425 17.32 4.90 -3.22
C ASN A 425 18.34 4.05 -2.42
N ASN A 426 17.89 3.08 -1.64
CA ASN A 426 18.70 2.18 -0.82
C ASN A 426 17.89 0.97 -0.34
N ASP A 427 18.56 -0.17 -0.17
CA ASP A 427 17.99 -1.46 0.25
C ASP A 427 17.86 -1.56 1.80
N PHE A 428 17.07 -0.66 2.40
CA PHE A 428 16.68 -0.72 3.82
C PHE A 428 15.17 -0.50 3.95
N ILE A 429 14.57 -1.01 5.04
CA ILE A 429 13.13 -1.00 5.38
C ILE A 429 12.40 0.37 5.42
N TYR A 430 13.04 1.47 5.02
CA TYR A 430 12.40 2.77 4.79
C TYR A 430 13.12 3.52 3.67
N ALA A 431 13.31 2.83 2.55
CA ALA A 431 13.79 3.44 1.33
C ALA A 431 12.83 4.56 0.92
N ASP A 432 13.34 5.57 0.22
CA ASP A 432 12.45 6.51 -0.46
C ASP A 432 12.52 6.19 -1.97
N LEU A 433 11.40 6.38 -2.68
CA LEU A 433 11.35 6.24 -4.12
C LEU A 433 12.33 7.19 -4.83
N THR A 434 12.80 6.75 -6.00
CA THR A 434 13.69 7.50 -6.90
C THR A 434 12.91 8.33 -7.92
N PHE A 435 11.60 8.10 -8.00
CA PHE A 435 10.65 8.90 -8.78
C PHE A 435 9.72 9.67 -7.85
N THR A 436 8.78 10.40 -8.43
CA THR A 436 7.72 11.10 -7.70
C THR A 436 6.43 10.51 -8.24
N ILE A 437 5.59 10.01 -7.33
CA ILE A 437 4.26 9.52 -7.65
C ILE A 437 3.51 10.63 -8.40
N LEU A 438 2.80 10.24 -9.45
CA LEU A 438 2.11 11.21 -10.30
C LEU A 438 0.94 11.85 -9.54
N ASP A 439 0.79 13.14 -9.79
CA ASP A 439 -0.21 14.06 -9.22
C ASP A 439 -0.51 15.06 -10.34
N SER A 440 -1.33 14.61 -11.29
CA SER A 440 -1.48 15.24 -12.60
C SER A 440 -2.15 16.61 -12.50
N ASP A 441 -3.04 16.82 -11.52
CA ASP A 441 -3.71 18.11 -11.25
C ASP A 441 -3.05 18.96 -10.12
N SER A 442 -2.13 18.37 -9.33
CA SER A 442 -1.39 18.97 -8.22
C SER A 442 -2.23 19.33 -6.99
N ASP A 443 -3.25 18.53 -6.65
CA ASP A 443 -4.13 18.73 -5.49
C ASP A 443 -3.75 17.91 -4.24
N ASN A 444 -2.77 17.02 -4.37
CA ASN A 444 -2.25 16.05 -3.38
C ASN A 444 -3.17 14.86 -3.05
N ASP A 445 -4.20 14.58 -3.85
CA ASP A 445 -4.52 13.20 -4.22
C ASP A 445 -3.51 12.75 -5.30
N TYR A 446 -3.13 11.48 -5.31
CA TYR A 446 -2.21 10.94 -6.31
C TYR A 446 -3.02 10.16 -7.34
N ASP A 447 -2.56 10.18 -8.60
CA ASP A 447 -3.27 9.57 -9.73
C ASP A 447 -3.82 8.15 -9.43
N PRO A 448 -3.08 7.20 -8.81
CA PRO A 448 -3.60 5.86 -8.49
C PRO A 448 -4.81 5.80 -7.55
N TYR A 449 -5.13 6.88 -6.84
CA TYR A 449 -6.12 6.89 -5.75
C TYR A 449 -7.35 7.73 -6.09
N GLU A 450 -7.44 8.28 -7.30
CA GLU A 450 -8.57 9.09 -7.74
C GLU A 450 -8.99 8.82 -9.18
N ILE A 451 -10.30 8.89 -9.42
CA ILE A 451 -10.93 8.55 -10.70
C ILE A 451 -10.89 9.66 -11.78
N ASP A 452 -10.25 10.80 -11.51
CA ASP A 452 -10.21 12.00 -12.39
C ASP A 452 -8.86 12.73 -12.20
N ALA A 453 -7.75 12.03 -12.47
CA ALA A 453 -6.37 12.42 -12.17
C ALA A 453 -5.95 13.81 -12.69
N ASP A 454 -6.55 14.29 -13.78
CA ASP A 454 -6.27 15.62 -14.34
C ASP A 454 -7.27 16.72 -13.91
N GLY A 455 -8.33 16.33 -13.18
CA GLY A 455 -9.37 17.18 -12.64
C GLY A 455 -10.23 17.88 -13.70
N ASP A 456 -10.37 17.31 -14.90
CA ASP A 456 -11.09 17.89 -16.02
C ASP A 456 -12.58 17.51 -16.10
N THR A 457 -13.04 16.63 -15.21
CA THR A 457 -14.41 16.07 -15.10
C THR A 457 -14.75 14.93 -16.07
N CYS A 458 -13.79 14.47 -16.85
CA CYS A 458 -13.83 13.17 -17.52
C CYS A 458 -13.17 12.15 -16.60
N TYR A 459 -13.74 10.96 -16.47
CA TYR A 459 -13.14 9.94 -15.60
C TYR A 459 -12.01 9.24 -16.34
N ASP A 460 -10.99 8.82 -15.60
CA ASP A 460 -9.77 8.23 -16.13
C ASP A 460 -10.06 6.96 -16.96
N VAL A 461 -10.96 6.10 -16.49
CA VAL A 461 -11.53 4.96 -17.23
C VAL A 461 -12.02 5.32 -18.64
N ASP A 462 -12.68 6.46 -18.83
CA ASP A 462 -13.24 6.91 -20.11
C ASP A 462 -12.15 7.51 -21.03
N GLU A 463 -11.08 8.05 -20.46
CA GLU A 463 -9.95 8.66 -21.18
C GLU A 463 -8.87 7.63 -21.55
N ALA A 464 -8.68 6.63 -20.70
CA ALA A 464 -7.89 5.43 -20.99
C ALA A 464 -8.51 4.57 -22.12
N GLY A 465 -9.76 4.85 -22.50
CA GLY A 465 -10.47 4.18 -23.59
C GLY A 465 -11.18 2.90 -23.16
N TYR A 466 -11.45 2.74 -21.87
CA TYR A 466 -12.13 1.60 -21.29
C TYR A 466 -13.63 1.82 -21.18
N THR A 467 -14.34 0.78 -20.73
CA THR A 467 -15.80 0.81 -20.67
C THR A 467 -16.29 1.34 -19.32
N ASP A 468 -16.96 2.50 -19.31
CA ASP A 468 -17.84 2.94 -18.21
C ASP A 468 -19.22 3.36 -18.75
N PHE A 469 -20.22 2.47 -18.70
CA PHE A 469 -21.54 2.76 -19.27
C PHE A 469 -22.52 3.47 -18.34
N ASP A 470 -22.25 3.52 -17.03
CA ASP A 470 -23.06 4.24 -16.05
C ASP A 470 -22.44 5.54 -15.54
N SER A 471 -21.24 5.87 -16.01
CA SER A 471 -20.52 7.12 -15.76
C SER A 471 -20.33 7.34 -14.26
N ASP A 472 -19.82 6.33 -13.58
CA ASP A 472 -19.43 6.38 -12.16
C ASP A 472 -17.92 6.37 -11.91
N GLY A 473 -17.12 6.32 -12.97
CA GLY A 473 -15.65 6.37 -12.93
C GLY A 473 -14.99 5.01 -12.73
N ILE A 474 -15.79 3.94 -12.64
CA ILE A 474 -15.33 2.60 -12.32
C ILE A 474 -15.40 1.70 -13.55
N LEU A 475 -14.44 0.79 -13.71
CA LEU A 475 -14.41 -0.11 -14.85
C LEU A 475 -15.68 -0.99 -14.93
N GLY A 476 -16.42 -0.82 -16.04
CA GLY A 476 -17.50 -1.69 -16.47
C GLY A 476 -18.89 -1.09 -16.33
N THR A 477 -19.76 -1.76 -15.58
CA THR A 477 -21.14 -1.29 -15.37
C THR A 477 -21.75 -1.80 -14.08
N GLY A 478 -22.26 -0.87 -13.27
CA GLY A 478 -22.81 -1.16 -11.95
C GLY A 478 -21.73 -1.61 -10.96
N VAL A 479 -22.14 -2.25 -9.86
CA VAL A 479 -21.19 -2.65 -8.80
C VAL A 479 -20.14 -3.63 -9.34
N PRO A 480 -18.83 -3.33 -9.26
CA PRO A 480 -17.79 -4.17 -9.80
C PRO A 480 -17.66 -5.49 -9.02
N THR A 481 -17.05 -6.49 -9.65
CA THR A 481 -16.58 -7.70 -8.96
C THR A 481 -15.07 -7.72 -8.92
N ILE A 482 -14.52 -7.55 -7.74
CA ILE A 482 -13.07 -7.50 -7.51
C ILE A 482 -12.51 -8.89 -7.21
N ASP A 483 -11.28 -9.16 -7.62
CA ASP A 483 -10.57 -10.39 -7.26
C ASP A 483 -9.80 -10.29 -5.94
N VAL A 484 -8.63 -10.92 -5.83
CA VAL A 484 -7.83 -10.95 -4.59
C VAL A 484 -6.68 -9.96 -4.63
N ASN A 485 -6.36 -9.42 -5.80
CA ASN A 485 -5.33 -8.42 -6.01
C ASN A 485 -5.98 -7.03 -6.30
N GLY A 486 -7.24 -6.81 -5.89
CA GLY A 486 -7.90 -5.53 -6.12
C GLY A 486 -8.46 -5.29 -7.52
N LEU A 487 -8.26 -6.22 -8.47
CA LEU A 487 -8.65 -5.98 -9.87
C LEU A 487 -10.15 -6.24 -10.17
N VAL A 488 -10.77 -5.32 -10.93
CA VAL A 488 -12.11 -5.44 -11.49
C VAL A 488 -12.22 -6.55 -12.56
N THR A 489 -12.76 -7.69 -12.17
CA THR A 489 -12.99 -8.85 -13.08
C THR A 489 -14.32 -8.82 -13.85
N SER A 490 -15.21 -7.88 -13.53
CA SER A 490 -16.49 -7.71 -14.24
C SER A 490 -16.40 -6.92 -15.54
N GLY A 491 -15.28 -6.19 -15.74
CA GLY A 491 -14.99 -5.41 -16.93
C GLY A 491 -14.90 -6.26 -18.20
N THR A 492 -15.08 -5.64 -19.36
CA THR A 492 -14.92 -6.31 -20.67
C THR A 492 -13.59 -5.99 -21.37
N ASP A 493 -12.92 -4.98 -20.88
CA ASP A 493 -11.65 -4.35 -21.24
C ASP A 493 -10.98 -3.90 -19.92
N GLY A 494 -10.17 -2.83 -19.93
CA GLY A 494 -9.32 -2.43 -18.80
C GLY A 494 -8.01 -3.20 -18.75
N TYR A 495 -7.11 -2.77 -17.89
CA TYR A 495 -5.79 -3.37 -17.61
C TYR A 495 -5.02 -3.61 -18.90
N THR A 496 -4.94 -2.59 -19.75
CA THR A 496 -4.05 -2.59 -20.92
C THR A 496 -3.29 -1.28 -20.95
N THR A 497 -2.56 -0.98 -22.03
CA THR A 497 -1.96 0.34 -22.17
C THR A 497 -3.07 1.38 -22.36
N PRO A 498 -3.17 2.41 -21.49
CA PRO A 498 -4.14 3.51 -21.66
C PRO A 498 -3.93 4.25 -22.99
N ASP A 499 -4.99 4.90 -23.48
CA ASP A 499 -4.93 5.67 -24.72
C ASP A 499 -4.00 6.91 -24.59
N ASP A 500 -3.18 7.14 -25.64
CA ASP A 500 -2.44 8.38 -25.91
C ASP A 500 -2.82 8.81 -27.34
N ALA A 501 -4.01 9.38 -27.49
CA ALA A 501 -4.60 9.67 -28.80
C ALA A 501 -3.77 10.70 -29.58
N ASN A 502 -3.07 11.59 -28.88
CA ASN A 502 -2.32 12.68 -29.49
C ASN A 502 -0.82 12.32 -29.75
N GLY A 503 -0.34 11.22 -29.19
CA GLY A 503 0.96 10.61 -29.42
C GLY A 503 2.12 11.38 -28.77
N ASN A 504 1.88 12.05 -27.64
CA ASN A 504 2.88 12.87 -26.95
C ASN A 504 3.61 12.14 -25.81
N SER A 505 3.25 10.88 -25.55
CA SER A 505 3.80 10.03 -24.48
C SER A 505 3.36 10.40 -23.06
N THR A 506 2.33 11.24 -22.93
CA THR A 506 1.50 11.34 -21.74
C THR A 506 0.17 10.69 -22.10
N TYR A 507 -0.36 9.84 -21.22
CA TYR A 507 -1.68 9.23 -21.44
C TYR A 507 -2.79 10.27 -21.28
N ASP A 508 -3.90 10.06 -21.98
CA ASP A 508 -4.95 11.07 -22.11
C ASP A 508 -5.61 11.40 -20.76
N TYR A 509 -5.78 10.42 -19.85
CA TYR A 509 -6.32 10.59 -18.47
C TYR A 509 -5.49 11.54 -17.59
N ARG A 510 -4.27 11.90 -18.02
CA ARG A 510 -3.36 12.81 -17.30
C ARG A 510 -3.30 14.20 -17.93
N GLU A 511 -4.13 14.49 -18.93
CA GLU A 511 -4.00 15.70 -19.74
C GLU A 511 -5.30 16.48 -19.90
N VAL A 512 -5.33 17.67 -19.28
CA VAL A 512 -6.45 18.60 -19.46
C VAL A 512 -6.54 19.11 -20.91
N LEU A 513 -7.31 18.42 -21.74
CA LEU A 513 -7.34 18.63 -23.20
C LEU A 513 -8.64 19.28 -23.67
N THR A 514 -8.82 20.54 -23.28
CA THR A 514 -10.01 21.31 -23.69
C THR A 514 -10.07 21.62 -25.21
N SER A 515 -11.06 21.02 -25.89
CA SER A 515 -11.42 21.34 -27.28
C SER A 515 -11.93 22.78 -27.44
N ALA A 516 -11.31 23.59 -28.30
CA ALA A 516 -11.69 25.00 -28.48
C ALA A 516 -11.97 25.39 -29.94
N ILE A 517 -13.14 26.01 -30.19
CA ILE A 517 -13.50 26.58 -31.49
C ILE A 517 -12.91 27.99 -31.62
N THR A 518 -11.80 28.11 -32.34
CA THR A 518 -11.07 29.37 -32.57
C THR A 518 -11.66 30.23 -33.69
N ALA A 519 -12.39 29.62 -34.63
CA ALA A 519 -13.17 30.34 -35.64
C ALA A 519 -14.58 29.76 -35.73
N GLN A 520 -15.56 30.56 -35.32
CA GLN A 520 -16.97 30.22 -35.34
C GLN A 520 -17.52 30.20 -36.77
N PRO A 521 -18.51 29.34 -37.07
CA PRO A 521 -19.16 29.35 -38.38
C PRO A 521 -20.00 30.61 -38.51
N SER A 522 -20.28 31.04 -39.74
CA SER A 522 -21.06 32.24 -40.02
C SER A 522 -22.31 31.94 -40.86
N ASP A 523 -23.35 32.76 -40.70
CA ASP A 523 -24.58 32.64 -41.48
C ASP A 523 -24.30 32.64 -42.99
N ALA A 524 -25.03 31.80 -43.73
CA ALA A 524 -24.86 31.65 -45.16
C ALA A 524 -26.12 32.08 -45.92
N GLN A 525 -25.93 32.75 -47.06
CA GLN A 525 -27.01 33.07 -47.99
C GLN A 525 -26.77 32.36 -49.32
N THR A 526 -27.78 31.65 -49.84
CA THR A 526 -27.68 30.95 -51.13
C THR A 526 -29.03 30.90 -51.86
N CYS A 527 -29.05 30.38 -53.08
CA CYS A 527 -30.28 30.20 -53.85
C CYS A 527 -30.81 28.76 -53.77
N PRO A 528 -32.13 28.53 -53.95
CA PRO A 528 -32.65 27.18 -54.12
C PRO A 528 -31.94 26.48 -55.30
N GLY A 529 -31.42 25.27 -55.08
CA GLY A 529 -30.64 24.53 -56.09
C GLY A 529 -29.14 24.89 -56.19
N CYS A 530 -28.66 25.87 -55.42
CA CYS A 530 -27.24 26.25 -55.34
C CYS A 530 -26.53 25.47 -54.22
N SER A 531 -25.34 25.90 -53.77
CA SER A 531 -24.67 25.30 -52.61
C SER A 531 -24.36 26.36 -51.55
N ALA A 532 -24.20 25.93 -50.30
CA ALA A 532 -23.71 26.74 -49.18
C ALA A 532 -22.81 25.88 -48.29
N THR A 533 -21.89 26.51 -47.58
CA THR A 533 -20.99 25.84 -46.64
C THR A 533 -21.01 26.55 -45.29
N PHE A 534 -20.91 25.77 -44.23
CA PHE A 534 -20.57 26.24 -42.89
C PHE A 534 -19.25 25.61 -42.50
N SER A 535 -18.30 26.39 -41.98
CA SER A 535 -16.97 25.90 -41.63
C SER A 535 -16.55 26.47 -40.28
N VAL A 536 -15.82 25.66 -39.52
CA VAL A 536 -15.19 26.05 -38.25
C VAL A 536 -13.70 25.82 -38.31
N THR A 537 -12.97 26.53 -37.44
CA THR A 537 -11.61 26.16 -37.06
C THR A 537 -11.63 25.82 -35.58
N ALA A 538 -11.11 24.65 -35.22
CA ALA A 538 -10.95 24.21 -33.85
C ALA A 538 -9.49 23.80 -33.59
N THR A 539 -9.11 23.79 -32.32
CA THR A 539 -7.84 23.26 -31.80
C THR A 539 -8.15 22.13 -30.83
N ASN A 540 -7.26 21.14 -30.74
CA ASN A 540 -7.42 19.93 -29.92
C ASN A 540 -8.77 19.27 -30.21
N THR A 541 -8.97 18.80 -31.45
CA THR A 541 -10.25 18.29 -31.93
C THR A 541 -10.02 17.20 -32.95
N ASP A 542 -10.67 16.07 -32.72
CA ASP A 542 -10.62 14.90 -33.59
C ASP A 542 -11.95 14.62 -34.26
N THR A 543 -13.06 14.90 -33.56
CA THR A 543 -14.39 14.66 -34.08
C THR A 543 -15.15 15.95 -34.34
N TYR A 544 -15.99 15.90 -35.36
CA TYR A 544 -16.97 16.94 -35.67
C TYR A 544 -18.33 16.25 -35.82
N LEU A 545 -19.39 16.83 -35.24
CA LEU A 545 -20.75 16.36 -35.44
C LEU A 545 -21.67 17.54 -35.73
N TRP A 546 -22.02 17.72 -37.01
CA TRP A 546 -22.97 18.75 -37.41
C TRP A 546 -24.39 18.37 -37.00
N GLN A 547 -25.12 19.33 -36.43
CA GLN A 547 -26.50 19.16 -35.97
C GLN A 547 -27.42 20.19 -36.61
N LEU A 548 -28.68 19.81 -36.84
CA LEU A 548 -29.77 20.66 -37.33
C LEU A 548 -30.78 20.88 -36.21
N PHE A 549 -31.18 22.12 -35.97
CA PHE A 549 -32.24 22.41 -35.00
C PHE A 549 -33.61 22.14 -35.60
N ASN A 550 -34.39 21.24 -34.97
CA ASN A 550 -35.74 20.88 -35.45
C ASN A 550 -36.86 21.76 -34.88
N GLY A 551 -36.51 22.78 -34.10
CA GLY A 551 -37.46 23.66 -33.39
C GLY A 551 -37.62 23.34 -31.91
N SER A 552 -37.02 22.26 -31.41
CA SER A 552 -37.00 21.91 -29.99
C SER A 552 -35.66 21.31 -29.56
N THR A 553 -35.14 20.36 -30.33
CA THR A 553 -33.85 19.70 -30.09
C THR A 553 -32.91 19.87 -31.28
N TRP A 554 -31.64 19.56 -31.05
CA TRP A 554 -30.62 19.43 -32.09
C TRP A 554 -30.58 17.97 -32.55
N ASP A 555 -30.75 17.76 -33.85
CA ASP A 555 -30.71 16.43 -34.46
C ASP A 555 -29.39 16.25 -35.21
N ASP A 556 -28.73 15.12 -35.00
CA ASP A 556 -27.46 14.79 -35.66
C ASP A 556 -27.63 14.63 -37.17
N LEU A 557 -26.71 15.22 -37.93
CA LEU A 557 -26.67 15.10 -39.38
C LEU A 557 -25.74 13.96 -39.78
N SER A 558 -26.19 13.19 -40.77
CA SER A 558 -25.39 12.20 -41.49
C SER A 558 -25.27 12.61 -42.96
N ASP A 559 -24.17 12.21 -43.58
CA ASP A 559 -23.94 12.40 -45.01
C ASP A 559 -25.05 11.71 -45.82
N GLY A 560 -25.73 12.48 -46.67
CA GLY A 560 -26.88 12.01 -47.42
C GLY A 560 -27.83 13.12 -47.86
N GLY A 561 -28.56 12.87 -48.95
CA GLY A 561 -29.49 13.85 -49.51
C GLY A 561 -28.79 15.14 -49.92
N MET A 562 -29.01 16.22 -49.17
CA MET A 562 -28.40 17.53 -49.41
C MET A 562 -27.19 17.84 -48.53
N TYR A 563 -26.90 17.01 -47.52
CA TYR A 563 -25.81 17.23 -46.56
C TYR A 563 -24.61 16.35 -46.91
N SER A 564 -23.41 16.90 -46.77
CA SER A 564 -22.14 16.18 -46.92
C SER A 564 -21.06 16.85 -46.06
N GLY A 565 -20.10 16.08 -45.56
CA GLY A 565 -19.09 16.58 -44.63
C GLY A 565 -19.62 16.77 -43.21
N THR A 566 -20.69 16.07 -42.82
CA THR A 566 -21.32 16.22 -41.49
C THR A 566 -20.41 15.80 -40.33
N SER A 567 -19.36 15.03 -40.62
CA SER A 567 -18.31 14.62 -39.69
C SER A 567 -16.96 15.34 -39.90
N THR A 568 -16.99 16.54 -40.51
CA THR A 568 -15.78 17.32 -40.79
C THR A 568 -15.92 18.76 -40.32
N ASN A 569 -14.82 19.50 -40.31
CA ASN A 569 -14.82 20.93 -40.00
C ASN A 569 -15.66 21.79 -40.96
N THR A 570 -16.17 21.23 -42.06
CA THR A 570 -16.98 21.92 -43.07
C THR A 570 -18.22 21.13 -43.47
N LEU A 571 -19.41 21.63 -43.11
CA LEU A 571 -20.67 21.13 -43.65
C LEU A 571 -20.96 21.76 -45.01
N LEU A 572 -21.16 20.92 -46.03
CA LEU A 572 -21.62 21.33 -47.36
C LEU A 572 -23.11 20.98 -47.53
N ILE A 573 -23.90 21.99 -47.89
CA ILE A 573 -25.32 21.86 -48.24
C ILE A 573 -25.48 22.07 -49.74
N THR A 574 -25.92 21.04 -50.46
CA THR A 574 -26.13 21.09 -51.92
C THR A 574 -27.61 21.08 -52.29
N SER A 575 -27.98 21.90 -53.27
CA SER A 575 -29.35 22.05 -53.76
C SER A 575 -30.40 22.24 -52.64
N PRO A 576 -30.23 23.23 -51.74
CA PRO A 576 -31.17 23.45 -50.64
C PRO A 576 -32.56 23.77 -51.19
N THR A 577 -33.59 23.23 -50.54
CA THR A 577 -34.99 23.47 -50.92
C THR A 577 -35.59 24.60 -50.08
N PRO A 578 -36.69 25.24 -50.51
CA PRO A 578 -37.37 26.26 -49.71
C PRO A 578 -37.77 25.82 -48.29
N ALA A 579 -37.84 24.51 -48.02
CA ALA A 579 -38.18 23.97 -46.71
C ALA A 579 -37.09 24.21 -45.64
N ILE A 580 -35.83 24.38 -46.04
CA ILE A 580 -34.71 24.64 -45.11
C ILE A 580 -34.30 26.12 -45.09
N ASN A 581 -35.14 27.01 -45.61
CA ASN A 581 -34.94 28.44 -45.47
C ASN A 581 -35.17 28.86 -44.01
N GLY A 582 -34.13 29.44 -43.39
CA GLY A 582 -34.12 29.77 -41.97
C GLY A 582 -33.72 28.61 -41.05
N ALA A 583 -33.30 27.47 -41.62
CA ALA A 583 -32.79 26.34 -40.84
C ALA A 583 -31.52 26.75 -40.08
N GLN A 584 -31.39 26.25 -38.85
CA GLN A 584 -30.30 26.56 -37.94
C GLN A 584 -29.40 25.34 -37.74
N PHE A 585 -28.09 25.54 -37.80
CA PHE A 585 -27.07 24.51 -37.68
C PHE A 585 -26.09 24.87 -36.57
N ARG A 586 -25.48 23.85 -35.96
CA ARG A 586 -24.28 23.97 -35.12
C ARG A 586 -23.39 22.75 -35.37
N VAL A 587 -22.15 22.82 -34.93
CA VAL A 587 -21.26 21.66 -34.87
C VAL A 587 -20.84 21.44 -33.43
N LEU A 588 -20.82 20.18 -32.98
CA LEU A 588 -20.12 19.76 -31.78
C LEU A 588 -18.70 19.35 -32.18
N VAL A 589 -17.70 19.80 -31.44
CA VAL A 589 -16.31 19.36 -31.58
C VAL A 589 -15.87 18.67 -30.29
N SER A 590 -15.15 17.56 -30.39
CA SER A 590 -14.55 16.88 -29.24
C SER A 590 -13.14 16.41 -29.59
N ASN A 591 -12.35 16.16 -28.55
CA ASN A 591 -11.09 15.44 -28.59
C ASN A 591 -11.38 13.98 -28.18
N PHE A 592 -10.62 13.02 -28.72
CA PHE A 592 -10.67 11.65 -28.19
C PHE A 592 -10.12 11.60 -26.77
N ALA A 593 -9.11 12.41 -26.49
CA ALA A 593 -8.50 12.62 -25.18
C ALA A 593 -9.31 13.57 -24.27
N SER A 594 -10.63 13.63 -24.46
CA SER A 594 -11.57 14.36 -23.61
C SER A 594 -12.96 13.79 -23.90
N SER A 595 -13.04 12.47 -24.00
CA SER A 595 -14.13 11.71 -24.64
C SER A 595 -15.51 12.10 -24.06
N CYS A 596 -15.52 12.57 -22.83
CA CYS A 596 -16.67 13.02 -22.05
C CYS A 596 -17.27 14.39 -22.45
N THR A 597 -16.53 15.28 -23.13
CA THR A 597 -17.01 16.64 -23.40
C THR A 597 -16.95 17.06 -24.87
N SER A 598 -17.99 17.79 -25.31
CA SER A 598 -18.02 18.40 -26.64
C SER A 598 -18.35 19.89 -26.60
N THR A 599 -17.55 20.68 -27.30
CA THR A 599 -17.75 22.12 -27.43
C THR A 599 -18.69 22.42 -28.61
N ALA A 600 -19.84 23.02 -28.31
CA ALA A 600 -20.79 23.44 -29.34
C ALA A 600 -20.37 24.77 -29.99
N SER A 601 -20.46 24.84 -31.32
CA SER A 601 -20.32 26.11 -32.04
C SER A 601 -21.50 27.05 -31.79
N ASN A 602 -21.30 28.32 -32.14
CA ASN A 602 -22.39 29.26 -32.34
C ASN A 602 -23.40 28.68 -33.35
N THR A 603 -24.67 29.00 -33.14
CA THR A 603 -25.74 28.68 -34.09
C THR A 603 -25.60 29.53 -35.35
N VAL A 604 -25.67 28.91 -36.52
CA VAL A 604 -25.69 29.57 -37.83
C VAL A 604 -26.97 29.29 -38.59
N THR A 605 -27.42 30.25 -39.38
CA THR A 605 -28.68 30.19 -40.13
C THR A 605 -28.44 30.16 -41.64
N LEU A 606 -29.12 29.27 -42.34
CA LEU A 606 -29.15 29.26 -43.81
C LEU A 606 -30.32 30.11 -44.33
N THR A 607 -30.02 31.17 -45.08
CA THR A 607 -31.05 32.00 -45.74
C THR A 607 -31.08 31.76 -47.24
N LEU A 608 -32.27 31.45 -47.77
CA LEU A 608 -32.48 31.29 -49.20
C LEU A 608 -32.95 32.59 -49.84
N VAL A 609 -32.15 33.09 -50.78
CA VAL A 609 -32.45 34.26 -51.62
C VAL A 609 -32.71 33.81 -53.05
N VAL A 610 -33.92 34.07 -53.54
CA VAL A 610 -34.24 33.89 -54.96
C VAL A 610 -33.68 35.07 -55.75
N ASN A 611 -32.82 34.79 -56.74
CA ASN A 611 -32.39 35.82 -57.67
C ASN A 611 -33.61 36.42 -58.37
N THR A 612 -33.60 37.75 -58.47
CA THR A 612 -34.62 38.64 -59.03
C THR A 612 -35.62 37.95 -59.97
N VAL A 613 -36.89 37.93 -59.59
CA VAL A 613 -37.98 37.49 -60.47
C VAL A 613 -38.04 38.45 -61.67
N ILE A 614 -37.55 38.03 -62.85
CA ILE A 614 -37.79 38.77 -64.09
C ILE A 614 -39.27 38.58 -64.46
N THR A 615 -40.14 39.45 -63.96
CA THR A 615 -41.48 39.58 -64.54
C THR A 615 -41.36 40.40 -65.82
N ASN A 616 -41.40 39.74 -66.98
CA ASN A 616 -41.55 40.44 -68.26
C ASN A 616 -42.98 41.01 -68.35
N ARG A 617 -43.19 42.22 -67.83
CA ARG A 617 -44.47 42.93 -67.91
C ARG A 617 -44.36 44.01 -68.99
N ASN A 618 -45.16 43.81 -70.05
CA ASN A 618 -45.55 44.75 -71.12
C ASN A 618 -44.79 44.68 -72.45
N ILE A 619 -45.16 43.71 -73.29
CA ILE A 619 -45.16 43.94 -74.75
C ILE A 619 -46.39 44.80 -75.07
N THR A 620 -46.18 46.06 -75.45
CA THR A 620 -47.21 46.93 -76.01
C THR A 620 -47.09 46.92 -77.53
N PHE A 621 -48.01 46.26 -78.25
CA PHE A 621 -48.13 46.46 -79.70
C PHE A 621 -48.93 47.74 -79.97
N ARG A 622 -48.30 48.74 -80.61
CA ARG A 622 -49.05 49.80 -81.31
C ARG A 622 -49.39 49.29 -82.70
N ILE A 623 -50.68 49.21 -83.01
CA ILE A 623 -51.17 49.02 -84.38
C ILE A 623 -51.40 50.43 -84.95
N ASP A 624 -50.61 50.83 -85.94
CA ASP A 624 -50.96 51.97 -86.79
C ASP A 624 -52.14 51.56 -87.67
N LYS A 625 -53.26 52.27 -87.54
CA LYS A 625 -54.34 52.22 -88.52
C LYS A 625 -54.11 53.36 -89.51
N ASN A 626 -53.80 52.98 -90.75
CA ASN A 626 -53.73 53.83 -91.94
C ASN A 626 -54.91 54.80 -92.05
#